data_AF-A0A7S2P4J1-F1
#
_entry.id   AF-A0A7S2P4J1-F1
#
_cell.length_a   1.000
_cell.length_b   1.000
_cell.length_c   1.000
_cell.angle_alpha   90.00
_cell.angle_beta   90.00
_cell.angle_gamma   90.00
#
_symmetry.space_group_name_H-M   'P 1'
#
loop_
_entity.id
_entity.type
_entity.pdbx_description
1 polymer ?
#
loop_
_entity_poly.entity_id
_entity_poly.type
_entity_poly.pdbx_seq_one_letter_code
_entity_poly.pdbx_strand_id
1 'polypeptide(L)'
;GRKEGRKEGRKEARRFIHYSSTRERRRRMTTTEEPVGEPASLVKVALVTGANQGLGFALVKAICKEFPQGTVVYMGVRSMEKGGQAAVELKKLGLTCKPIMCDVSKD
;
A
#
# COMPACT_ATOMS: atom_id res chain seq x y z
N GLY A 1 -11.23 -43.48 12.34
CA GLY A 1 -12.15 -42.55 11.63
C GLY A 1 -12.80 -41.45 12.46
N ARG A 2 -13.08 -41.60 13.76
CA ARG A 2 -13.89 -40.60 14.53
C ARG A 2 -13.13 -39.45 15.22
N LYS A 3 -11.79 -39.54 15.36
CA LYS A 3 -10.97 -38.50 16.02
C LYS A 3 -10.40 -37.45 15.05
N GLU A 4 -10.29 -37.77 13.75
CA GLU A 4 -9.86 -36.86 12.69
C GLU A 4 -10.80 -35.65 12.56
N GLY A 5 -12.11 -35.90 12.37
CA GLY A 5 -13.08 -34.85 12.07
C GLY A 5 -13.27 -33.82 13.18
N ARG A 6 -12.98 -34.18 14.44
CA ARG A 6 -13.12 -33.28 15.59
C ARG A 6 -11.94 -32.30 15.72
N LYS A 7 -10.77 -32.64 15.18
CA LYS A 7 -9.62 -31.73 15.11
C LYS A 7 -9.75 -30.77 13.92
N GLU A 8 -10.33 -31.24 12.82
CA GLU A 8 -10.59 -30.45 11.61
C GLU A 8 -11.55 -29.29 11.91
N GLY A 9 -12.72 -29.58 12.50
CA GLY A 9 -13.70 -28.55 12.83
C GLY A 9 -13.19 -27.48 13.82
N ARG A 10 -12.22 -27.83 14.69
CA ARG A 10 -11.62 -26.87 15.64
C ARG A 10 -10.58 -25.97 14.99
N LYS A 11 -9.91 -26.42 13.93
CA LYS A 11 -9.04 -25.59 13.08
C LYS A 11 -9.86 -24.68 12.18
N GLU A 12 -10.94 -25.19 11.63
CA GLU A 12 -11.87 -24.45 10.76
C GLU A 12 -12.54 -23.30 11.51
N ALA A 13 -13.09 -23.56 12.71
CA ALA A 13 -13.67 -22.52 13.55
C ALA A 13 -12.65 -21.41 13.95
N ARG A 14 -11.40 -21.79 14.20
CA ARG A 14 -10.32 -20.82 14.48
C ARG A 14 -9.98 -19.95 13.27
N ARG A 15 -9.98 -20.55 12.07
CA ARG A 15 -9.79 -19.82 10.82
C ARG A 15 -10.94 -18.85 10.58
N PHE A 16 -12.18 -19.27 10.85
CA PHE A 16 -13.37 -18.42 10.77
C PHE A 16 -13.33 -17.23 11.74
N ILE A 17 -12.93 -17.44 12.99
CA ILE A 17 -12.86 -16.37 14.00
C ILE A 17 -11.74 -15.36 13.66
N HIS A 18 -10.59 -15.83 13.20
CA HIS A 18 -9.50 -14.95 12.75
C HIS A 18 -9.89 -14.17 11.48
N TYR A 19 -10.67 -14.79 10.61
CA TYR A 19 -11.18 -14.18 9.38
C TYR A 19 -12.30 -13.16 9.63
N SER A 20 -13.12 -13.35 10.66
CA SER A 20 -14.20 -12.40 10.99
C SER A 20 -13.68 -11.12 11.64
N SER A 21 -12.57 -11.17 12.38
CA SER A 21 -12.04 -9.96 13.05
C SER A 21 -11.38 -8.96 12.08
N THR A 22 -10.92 -9.41 10.92
CA THR A 22 -10.31 -8.54 9.89
C THR A 22 -11.32 -7.96 8.89
N ARG A 23 -12.57 -8.43 8.91
CA ARG A 23 -13.58 -8.13 7.86
C ARG A 23 -14.68 -7.13 8.22
N GLU A 24 -14.84 -6.71 9.47
CA GLU A 24 -16.03 -5.94 9.86
C GLU A 24 -16.15 -4.50 9.32
N ARG A 25 -15.18 -3.98 8.55
CA ARG A 25 -15.20 -2.56 8.13
C ARG A 25 -15.47 -2.25 6.66
N ARG A 26 -15.91 -3.19 5.83
CA ARG A 26 -16.34 -2.83 4.47
C ARG A 26 -17.55 -3.63 3.99
N ARG A 27 -18.69 -3.38 4.64
CA ARG A 27 -20.01 -3.64 4.06
C ARG A 27 -20.28 -2.64 2.92
N ARG A 28 -20.04 -3.05 1.68
CA ARG A 28 -20.97 -2.77 0.57
C ARG A 28 -21.10 -4.05 -0.23
N MET A 29 -22.31 -4.60 -0.17
CA MET A 29 -22.75 -5.76 -0.93
C MET A 29 -23.05 -5.32 -2.37
N THR A 30 -22.52 -6.05 -3.35
CA THR A 30 -23.16 -6.24 -4.65
C THR A 30 -22.93 -7.69 -5.09
N THR A 31 -23.98 -8.23 -5.68
CA THR A 31 -24.32 -9.61 -5.96
C THR A 31 -23.27 -10.39 -6.77
N THR A 32 -23.12 -11.67 -6.44
CA THR A 32 -22.47 -12.77 -7.22
C THR A 32 -21.13 -12.45 -7.85
N GLU A 33 -20.02 -12.72 -7.15
CA GLU A 33 -18.84 -13.37 -7.75
C GLU A 33 -18.20 -14.31 -6.71
N GLU A 34 -17.89 -15.52 -7.17
CA GLU A 34 -17.09 -16.55 -6.51
C GLU A 34 -15.85 -15.95 -5.79
N PRO A 35 -15.32 -16.58 -4.72
CA PRO A 35 -14.16 -16.06 -4.03
C PRO A 35 -12.93 -16.17 -4.93
N VAL A 36 -12.69 -15.14 -5.75
CA VAL A 36 -11.38 -14.87 -6.32
C VAL A 36 -10.44 -14.81 -5.12
N GLY A 37 -9.57 -15.82 -5.00
CA GLY A 37 -8.60 -15.92 -3.93
C GLY A 37 -7.96 -14.56 -3.69
N GLU A 38 -7.84 -14.18 -2.41
CA GLU A 38 -7.28 -12.92 -1.94
C GLU A 38 -6.18 -12.45 -2.91
N PRO A 39 -6.39 -11.35 -3.68
CA PRO A 39 -5.51 -11.03 -4.78
C PRO A 39 -4.10 -10.92 -4.23
N ALA A 40 -3.16 -11.65 -4.84
CA ALA A 40 -1.74 -11.65 -4.50
C ALA A 40 -1.36 -10.22 -4.12
N SER A 41 -0.95 -10.02 -2.86
CA SER A 41 -0.80 -8.73 -2.18
C SER A 41 -0.57 -7.57 -3.16
N LEU A 42 -1.65 -6.92 -3.61
CA LEU A 42 -1.59 -5.88 -4.62
C LEU A 42 -0.65 -4.78 -4.12
N VAL A 43 0.53 -4.68 -4.72
CA VAL A 43 1.51 -3.65 -4.40
C VAL A 43 0.90 -2.31 -4.74
N LYS A 44 0.64 -1.49 -3.72
CA LYS A 44 0.13 -0.13 -3.92
C LYS A 44 1.25 0.75 -4.47
N VAL A 45 0.93 1.56 -5.47
CA VAL A 45 1.84 2.53 -6.06
C VAL A 45 1.25 3.93 -5.87
N ALA A 46 2.07 4.86 -5.39
CA ALA A 46 1.71 6.27 -5.27
C ALA A 46 2.67 7.11 -6.12
N LEU A 47 2.12 7.96 -7.00
CA LEU A 47 2.87 8.99 -7.72
C LEU A 47 2.42 10.36 -7.19
N VAL A 48 3.37 11.16 -6.72
CA VAL A 48 3.12 12.53 -6.25
C VAL A 48 3.86 13.50 -7.16
N THR A 49 3.16 14.41 -7.82
CA THR A 49 3.77 15.48 -8.64
C THR A 49 4.17 16.67 -7.78
N GLY A 50 5.10 17.50 -8.26
CA GLY A 50 5.63 18.63 -7.48
C GLY A 50 6.30 18.18 -6.17
N ALA A 51 6.78 16.94 -6.12
CA ALA A 51 7.14 16.27 -4.88
C ALA A 51 8.51 16.67 -4.32
N ASN A 52 9.31 17.47 -5.04
CA ASN A 52 10.62 17.90 -4.56
C ASN A 52 10.57 18.97 -3.47
N GLN A 53 9.42 19.60 -3.21
CA GLN A 53 9.28 20.65 -2.19
C GLN A 53 7.82 20.81 -1.72
N GLY A 54 7.61 21.65 -0.70
CA GLY A 54 6.29 22.09 -0.26
C GLY A 54 5.33 20.93 0.11
N LEU A 55 4.07 21.05 -0.32
CA LEU A 55 3.02 20.07 -0.02
C LEU A 55 3.30 18.68 -0.61
N GLY A 56 3.84 18.61 -1.83
CA GLY A 56 4.16 17.32 -2.46
C GLY A 56 5.20 16.55 -1.65
N PHE A 57 6.23 17.23 -1.14
CA PHE A 57 7.24 16.62 -0.27
C PHE A 57 6.63 16.15 1.07
N ALA A 58 5.80 16.99 1.70
CA ALA A 58 5.11 16.62 2.94
C ALA A 58 4.17 15.42 2.75
N LEU A 59 3.49 15.34 1.60
CA LEU A 59 2.62 14.23 1.25
C LEU A 59 3.39 12.93 1.04
N VAL A 60 4.53 12.96 0.34
CA VAL A 60 5.42 11.78 0.21
C VAL A 60 5.84 11.29 1.59
N LYS A 61 6.22 12.21 2.49
CA LYS A 61 6.58 11.87 3.87
C LYS A 61 5.42 11.20 4.63
N ALA A 62 4.20 11.70 4.49
CA ALA A 62 3.01 11.12 5.11
C ALA A 62 2.70 9.72 4.52
N ILE A 63 2.72 9.58 3.20
CA ILE A 63 2.49 8.31 2.51
C ILE A 63 3.48 7.25 2.99
N CYS A 64 4.78 7.55 3.01
CA CYS A 64 5.79 6.61 3.47
C CYS A 64 5.62 6.17 4.93
N LYS A 65 4.93 6.95 5.77
CA LYS A 65 4.70 6.64 7.19
C LYS A 65 3.39 5.92 7.45
N GLU A 66 2.34 6.29 6.74
CA GLU A 66 0.96 5.88 7.05
C GLU A 66 0.47 4.73 6.17
N PHE A 67 1.06 4.55 4.98
CA PHE A 67 0.59 3.54 4.04
C PHE A 67 1.20 2.17 4.37
N PRO A 68 0.54 1.07 3.96
CA PRO A 68 1.05 -0.27 4.20
C PRO A 68 2.48 -0.45 3.72
N GLN A 69 3.26 -1.23 4.48
CA GLN A 69 4.60 -1.66 4.05
C GLN A 69 4.52 -2.31 2.66
N GLY A 70 5.52 -2.02 1.83
CA GLY A 70 5.54 -2.45 0.43
C GLY A 70 4.86 -1.46 -0.54
N THR A 71 4.27 -0.36 -0.07
CA THR A 71 3.82 0.72 -0.97
C THR A 71 5.02 1.33 -1.69
N VAL A 72 4.98 1.36 -3.02
CA VAL A 72 6.02 1.98 -3.86
C VAL A 72 5.65 3.45 -4.06
N VAL A 73 6.55 4.36 -3.69
CA VAL A 73 6.32 5.81 -3.79
C VAL A 73 7.25 6.44 -4.83
N TYR A 74 6.65 7.11 -5.81
CA TYR A 74 7.34 7.88 -6.85
C TYR A 74 7.16 9.39 -6.63
N MET A 75 8.26 10.13 -6.80
CA MET A 75 8.27 11.59 -6.75
C MET A 75 8.37 12.12 -8.19
N GLY A 76 7.27 12.64 -8.72
CA GLY A 76 7.25 13.36 -9.99
C GLY A 76 7.88 14.74 -9.82
N VAL A 77 9.00 14.96 -10.51
CA VAL A 77 9.80 16.19 -10.42
C VAL A 77 10.20 16.70 -11.80
N ARG A 78 10.33 18.02 -11.96
CA ARG A 78 10.85 18.64 -13.20
C ARG A 78 12.38 18.66 -13.29
N SER A 79 13.05 18.53 -12.16
CA SER A 79 14.51 18.57 -12.05
C SER A 79 14.96 17.36 -11.25
N MET A 80 15.63 16.41 -11.91
CA MET A 80 16.13 15.20 -11.26
C MET A 80 17.13 15.49 -10.15
N GLU A 81 17.94 16.55 -10.28
CA GLU A 81 18.87 16.99 -9.24
C GLU A 81 18.15 17.34 -7.92
N LYS A 82 17.23 18.32 -7.98
CA LYS A 82 16.38 18.71 -6.83
C LYS A 82 15.56 17.55 -6.29
N GLY A 83 15.02 16.70 -7.16
CA GLY A 83 14.30 15.48 -6.74
C GLY A 83 15.19 14.48 -6.02
N GLY A 84 16.43 14.31 -6.46
CA GLY A 84 17.42 13.47 -5.80
C GLY A 84 17.80 13.99 -4.42
N GLN A 85 17.99 15.30 -4.28
CA GLN A 85 18.26 15.94 -2.98
C GLN A 85 17.09 15.71 -2.00
N ALA A 86 15.86 15.95 -2.44
CA ALA A 86 14.66 15.69 -1.64
C ALA A 86 14.51 14.20 -1.26
N ALA A 87 14.79 13.27 -2.18
CA ALA A 87 14.77 11.85 -1.89
C ALA A 87 15.85 11.44 -0.87
N VAL A 88 17.04 12.05 -0.90
CA VAL A 88 18.10 11.84 0.09
C VAL A 88 17.66 12.34 1.47
N GLU A 89 16.99 13.49 1.56
CA GLU A 89 16.43 13.99 2.83
C GLU A 89 15.39 13.03 3.41
N LEU A 90 14.49 12.49 2.58
CA LEU A 90 13.52 11.48 3.02
C LEU A 90 14.20 10.18 3.44
N LYS A 91 15.26 9.77 2.74
CA LYS A 91 16.06 8.58 3.09
C LYS A 91 16.76 8.74 4.44
N LYS A 92 17.25 9.94 4.80
CA LYS A 92 17.80 10.23 6.14
C LYS A 92 16.77 10.02 7.26
N LEU A 93 15.48 10.12 6.95
CA LEU A 93 14.37 9.84 7.86
C LEU A 93 13.92 8.37 7.85
N GLY A 94 14.63 7.50 7.13
CA GLY A 94 14.26 6.09 6.96
C GLY A 94 13.13 5.84 5.95
N LEU A 95 12.77 6.84 5.14
CA LEU A 95 11.67 6.76 4.19
C LEU A 95 12.21 6.46 2.77
N THR A 96 11.59 5.51 2.08
CA THR A 96 12.00 5.10 0.72
C THR A 96 11.04 5.65 -0.33
N CYS A 97 11.59 6.32 -1.33
CA CYS A 97 10.86 6.84 -2.50
C CYS A 97 11.79 6.91 -3.73
N LYS A 98 11.22 7.03 -4.93
CA LYS A 98 11.97 7.07 -6.20
C LYS A 98 11.62 8.34 -7.00
N PRO A 99 12.57 9.27 -7.22
CA PRO A 99 12.32 10.41 -8.09
C PRO A 99 12.23 9.97 -9.56
N ILE A 100 11.27 10.54 -10.29
CA ILE A 100 11.08 10.38 -11.73
C ILE A 100 10.86 11.74 -12.38
N MET A 101 11.36 11.91 -13.60
CA MET A 101 11.10 13.11 -14.39
C MET A 101 9.62 13.13 -14.78
N CYS A 102 8.92 14.19 -14.41
CA CYS A 102 7.51 14.42 -14.75
C CYS A 102 7.27 15.92 -14.87
N ASP A 103 6.92 16.36 -16.08
CA ASP A 103 6.52 17.73 -16.37
C ASP A 103 5.08 17.73 -16.88
N VAL A 104 4.14 18.07 -16.00
CA VAL A 104 2.69 18.05 -16.27
C VAL A 104 2.23 19.11 -17.29
N SER A 105 3.13 20.00 -17.73
CA SER A 105 2.84 20.96 -18.80
C SER A 105 3.24 20.46 -20.19
N LYS A 106 3.79 19.25 -20.29
CA LYS A 106 4.18 18.60 -21.55
C LYS A 106 3.43 17.29 -21.66
N ASP A 107 2.32 17.31 -22.39
CA ASP A 107 1.55 16.15 -22.84
C ASP A 107 1.78 15.92 -24.35
#